data_AF-A0A3B8HIA3-F1
#
_entry.id   AF-A0A3B8HIA3-F1
#
_cell.length_a   1.000
_cell.length_b   1.000
_cell.length_c   1.000
_cell.angle_alpha   90.00
_cell.angle_beta   90.00
_cell.angle_gamma   90.00
#
_symmetry.space_group_name_H-M   'P 1'
#
loop_
_entity.id
_entity.type
_entity.pdbx_description
1 polymer ?
#
loop_
_entity_poly.entity_id
_entity_poly.type
_entity_poly.pdbx_seq_one_letter_code
_entity_poly.pdbx_strand_id
1 'polypeptide(L)' 'GFTTLPEDARSTRYSTDVAKMLMVPIFHVHAEDPDAVAHVARLAGDYRRTYRKDVVIDVIGYRRYGHNEGDEPY' A
#
# COMPACT_ATOMS: atom_id res chain seq x y z
N GLY A 1 9.77 9.19 0.48
CA GLY A 1 8.52 9.96 0.67
C GLY A 1 8.75 11.12 1.62
N PHE A 2 9.53 12.11 1.18
CA PHE A 2 9.62 13.43 1.79
C PHE A 2 9.32 14.39 0.64
N THR A 3 10.36 14.73 -0.11
CA THR A 3 10.33 15.38 -1.43
C THR A 3 10.60 14.41 -2.58
N THR A 4 11.14 13.21 -2.32
CA THR A 4 11.44 12.20 -3.36
C THR A 4 10.18 11.56 -3.94
N LEU A 5 10.08 11.53 -5.27
CA LEU A 5 9.00 10.90 -6.02
C LEU A 5 9.13 9.36 -6.07
N PRO A 6 8.03 8.63 -6.30
CA PRO A 6 8.04 7.16 -6.42
C PRO A 6 9.04 6.61 -7.45
N GLU A 7 9.19 7.26 -8.60
CA GLU A 7 10.09 6.90 -9.69
C GLU A 7 11.58 6.97 -9.31
N ASP A 8 11.94 7.89 -8.42
CA ASP A 8 13.32 8.05 -7.93
C ASP A 8 13.59 7.19 -6.69
N ALA A 9 12.55 6.68 -6.04
CA ALA A 9 12.65 5.97 -4.76
C ALA A 9 12.83 4.45 -4.91
N ARG A 10 12.48 3.87 -6.06
CA ARG A 10 12.52 2.41 -6.28
C ARG A 10 12.69 2.06 -7.75
N SER A 11 13.26 0.89 -8.00
CA SER A 11 13.47 0.35 -9.36
C SER A 11 12.34 -0.55 -9.84
N THR A 12 11.20 -0.55 -9.14
CA THR A 12 10.06 -1.45 -9.40
C THR A 12 8.75 -0.66 -9.41
N ARG A 13 7.68 -1.25 -9.97
CA ARG A 13 6.41 -0.55 -10.20
C ARG A 13 5.72 -0.19 -8.87
N TYR A 14 5.58 -1.17 -7.99
CA TYR A 14 4.86 -1.03 -6.73
C TYR A 14 5.82 -1.01 -5.53
N SER A 15 5.45 -0.27 -4.49
CA SER A 15 6.14 -0.25 -3.19
C SER A 15 6.18 -1.65 -2.53
N THR A 16 5.22 -2.50 -2.90
CA THR A 16 5.04 -3.86 -2.37
C THR A 16 5.73 -4.93 -3.19
N ASP A 17 6.45 -4.59 -4.27
CA ASP A 17 7.10 -5.58 -5.14
C ASP A 17 8.12 -6.45 -4.40
N VAL A 18 8.70 -5.98 -3.30
CA VAL A 18 9.55 -6.78 -2.40
C VAL A 18 8.82 -8.03 -1.88
N ALA A 19 7.50 -7.97 -1.66
CA ALA A 19 6.71 -9.08 -1.16
C ALA A 19 6.47 -10.19 -2.20
N LYS A 20 6.73 -9.92 -3.49
CA LYS A 20 6.62 -10.94 -4.55
C LYS A 20 7.56 -12.12 -4.31
N MET A 21 8.68 -11.92 -3.60
CA MET A 21 9.60 -13.01 -3.24
C MET A 21 8.96 -14.07 -2.34
N LEU A 22 7.88 -13.73 -1.63
CA LEU A 22 7.17 -14.62 -0.72
C LEU A 22 6.06 -15.43 -1.40
N MET A 23 5.75 -15.13 -2.68
CA MET A 23 4.62 -15.70 -3.42
C MET A 23 3.29 -15.63 -2.64
N VAL A 24 3.04 -14.48 -2.03
CA VAL A 24 1.80 -14.19 -1.29
C VAL A 24 0.90 -13.23 -2.07
N PRO A 25 -0.42 -13.19 -1.78
CA PRO A 25 -1.31 -12.22 -2.40
C PRO A 25 -0.91 -10.79 -2.04
N ILE A 26 -0.95 -9.92 -3.04
CA ILE A 26 -0.78 -8.47 -2.91
C ILE A 26 -2.02 -7.83 -3.52
N PHE A 27 -2.75 -7.04 -2.73
CA PHE A 27 -3.90 -6.27 -3.19
C PHE A 27 -3.55 -4.79 -3.25
N HIS A 28 -3.78 -4.16 -4.39
CA HIS A 28 -3.65 -2.71 -4.54
C HIS A 28 -5.04 -2.09 -4.58
N VAL A 29 -5.33 -1.14 -3.69
CA VAL A 29 -6.66 -0.55 -3.54
C VAL A 29 -6.57 0.96 -3.34
N HIS A 30 -7.44 1.72 -4.00
CA HIS A 30 -7.51 3.17 -3.82
C HIS A 30 -8.19 3.52 -2.50
N ALA A 31 -7.56 4.41 -1.72
CA ALA A 31 -8.09 4.88 -0.44
C ALA A 31 -9.39 5.70 -0.58
N GLU A 32 -9.66 6.22 -1.79
CA GLU A 32 -10.88 6.98 -2.10
C GLU A 32 -12.13 6.09 -2.20
N ASP A 33 -11.97 4.77 -2.30
CA ASP A 33 -13.05 3.79 -2.26
C ASP A 33 -13.03 3.02 -0.92
N PRO A 34 -13.68 3.53 0.13
CA PRO A 34 -13.67 2.91 1.45
C PRO A 34 -14.33 1.53 1.48
N ASP A 35 -15.30 1.27 0.59
CA ASP A 35 -15.98 -0.02 0.50
C ASP A 35 -15.05 -1.07 -0.10
N ALA A 36 -14.28 -0.73 -1.14
CA ALA A 36 -13.25 -1.61 -1.69
C ALA A 36 -12.14 -1.88 -0.66
N VAL A 37 -11.70 -0.87 0.10
CA VAL A 37 -10.71 -1.05 1.18
C VAL A 37 -11.23 -2.02 2.24
N ALA A 38 -12.47 -1.84 2.70
CA ALA A 38 -13.09 -2.72 3.67
C ALA A 38 -13.24 -4.16 3.14
N HIS A 39 -13.59 -4.31 1.86
CA HIS A 39 -13.68 -5.60 1.21
C HIS A 39 -12.32 -6.32 1.16
N VAL A 40 -11.27 -5.64 0.69
CA VAL A 40 -9.91 -6.19 0.60
C VAL A 40 -9.36 -6.52 1.99
N ALA A 41 -9.62 -5.70 3.01
CA ALA A 41 -9.22 -5.98 4.39
C ALA A 41 -9.86 -7.27 4.93
N ARG A 42 -11.16 -7.51 4.65
CA ARG A 42 -11.83 -8.77 5.01
C ARG A 42 -11.21 -9.96 4.29
N LEU A 43 -11.03 -9.85 2.97
CA LEU A 43 -10.44 -10.91 2.14
C LEU A 43 -9.02 -11.28 2.60
N ALA A 44 -8.19 -10.31 2.92
CA ALA A 44 -6.85 -10.53 3.46
C ALA A 44 -6.90 -11.22 4.83
N GLY A 45 -7.83 -10.81 5.70
CA GLY A 45 -8.08 -11.46 6.99
C GLY A 45 -8.49 -12.94 6.83
N ASP A 46 -9.39 -13.23 5.89
CA ASP A 46 -9.81 -14.60 5.56
C ASP A 46 -8.64 -15.44 5.02
N TYR A 47 -7.83 -14.89 4.11
CA TYR A 47 -6.64 -15.55 3.60
C TYR A 47 -5.65 -15.89 4.74
N ARG A 48 -5.35 -14.91 5.60
CA ARG A 48 -4.45 -15.10 6.74
C ARG A 48 -4.97 -16.16 7.70
N ARG A 49 -6.28 -16.17 8.02
CA ARG A 49 -6.91 -17.18 8.89
C ARG A 49 -6.82 -18.60 8.31
N THR A 50 -7.09 -18.72 7.01
CA THR A 50 -7.18 -20.00 6.30
C THR A 50 -5.81 -20.61 6.06
N TYR A 51 -4.88 -19.84 5.49
CA TYR A 51 -3.60 -20.36 5.02
C TYR A 51 -2.45 -20.11 5.98
N ARG A 52 -2.63 -19.25 6.99
CA ARG A 52 -1.57 -18.86 7.95
C ARG A 52 -0.32 -18.31 7.26
N LYS A 53 -0.49 -17.70 6.08
CA LYS A 53 0.54 -17.06 5.27
C LYS A 53 0.38 -15.56 5.26
N ASP A 54 1.43 -14.84 4.91
CA ASP A 54 1.40 -13.38 4.86
C ASP A 54 0.52 -12.92 3.69
N VAL A 55 0.06 -11.68 3.76
CA VAL A 55 -0.75 -11.03 2.72
C VAL A 55 -0.48 -9.54 2.81
N VAL A 56 -0.34 -8.87 1.67
CA VAL A 56 -0.02 -7.44 1.63
C VAL A 56 -1.17 -6.67 1.03
N ILE A 57 -1.55 -5.56 1.66
CA ILE A 57 -2.50 -4.59 1.13
C ILE A 57 -1.75 -3.27 0.92
N ASP A 58 -1.69 -2.82 -0.33
CA ASP A 58 -1.19 -1.51 -0.74
C ASP A 58 -2.36 -0.54 -0.85
N VAL A 59 -2.53 0.30 0.17
CA VAL A 59 -3.60 1.30 0.22
C VAL A 59 -3.08 2.59 -0.40
N ILE A 60 -3.53 2.89 -1.61
CA ILE A 60 -3.07 4.00 -2.43
C ILE A 60 -3.89 5.23 -2.09
N GLY A 61 -3.28 6.13 -1.32
CA GLY A 61 -3.83 7.45 -1.01
C GLY A 61 -2.83 8.55 -1.29
N TYR A 62 -3.07 9.71 -0.70
CA TYR A 62 -2.18 10.86 -0.78
C TYR A 62 -1.96 11.46 0.61
N ARG A 63 -0.87 12.22 0.75
CA ARG A 63 -0.61 13.03 1.94
C ARG A 63 -1.13 14.44 1.67
N ARG A 64 -2.12 14.89 2.46
CA ARG A 64 -2.78 16.19 2.26
C ARG A 64 -1.87 17.39 2.57
N TYR A 65 -0.97 17.25 3.54
CA TYR A 65 0.00 18.27 3.95
C TYR A 65 1.43 17.87 3.54
N GLY A 66 2.41 18.70 3.88
CA GLY A 66 3.83 18.38 3.76
C GLY A 66 4.24 17.14 4.57
N HIS A 67 5.53 16.78 4.54
CA HIS A 67 5.98 15.58 5.27
C HIS A 67 5.81 15.71 6.77
N ASN A 68 6.02 16.93 7.28
CA ASN A 68 5.42 17.39 8.52
C ASN A 68 4.42 18.53 8.24
N GLU A 69 3.67 18.93 9.25
CA GLU A 69 2.62 19.95 9.17
C GLU A 69 3.14 21.37 8.88
N GLY A 70 4.42 21.63 9.12
CA GLY A 70 5.10 22.89 8.82
C GLY A 70 5.85 22.90 7.48
N ASP A 71 5.94 21.77 6.80
CA ASP A 71 6.55 21.70 5.47
C ASP A 71 5.58 22.25 4.44
N GLU A 72 6.01 23.23 3.66
CA GLU A 72 5.34 23.59 2.41
C GLU A 72 5.74 22.58 1.32
N PRO A 73 4.78 21.82 0.74
CA PRO A 73 5.06 20.94 -0.36
C PRO A 73 5.17 21.77 -1.64
N TYR A 74 6.38 22.22 -1.97
CA TYR A 74 6.71 22.80 -3.27
C TYR A 74 6.94 21.71 -4.32
#